data_AF-A0ABD4WW90-F1
#
_entry.id   AF-A0ABD4WW90-F1
#
_cell.length_a   1.000
_cell.length_b   1.000
_cell.length_c   1.000
_cell.angle_alpha   90.00
_cell.angle_beta   90.00
_cell.angle_gamma   90.00
#
_symmetry.space_group_name_H-M   'P 1'
#
loop_
_entity.id
_entity.type
_entity.pdbx_description
1 polymer ?
#
loop_
_entity_poly.entity_id
_entity_poly.type
_entity_poly.pdbx_seq_one_letter_code
_entity_poly.pdbx_strand_id
1 'polypeptide(L)' 'MARVSYRSADINLMARMMRAEAEGEGRLGMLYVGNVIVNRLAANCIDFKNLRT' A
#
# COMPACT_ATOMS: atom_id res chain seq x y z
N MET A 1 14.17 -1.91 -8.98
CA MET A 1 13.22 -3.02 -9.19
C MET A 1 11.99 -2.77 -8.33
N ALA A 2 10.78 -2.98 -8.84
CA ALA A 2 9.56 -2.83 -8.04
C ALA A 2 9.44 -3.97 -7.01
N ARG A 3 9.02 -3.66 -5.77
CA ARG A 3 8.88 -4.67 -4.69
C ARG A 3 7.70 -5.62 -4.93
N VAL A 4 6.68 -5.15 -5.65
CA VAL A 4 5.45 -5.87 -5.99
C VAL A 4 4.99 -5.42 -7.38
N SER A 5 4.25 -6.27 -8.09
CA SER A 5 3.58 -5.90 -9.34
C SER A 5 2.45 -4.90 -9.06
N TYR A 6 2.26 -3.93 -9.94
CA TYR A 6 1.21 -2.92 -9.81
C TYR A 6 0.75 -2.40 -11.18
N ARG A 7 -0.46 -1.84 -11.20
CA ARG A 7 -1.03 -1.07 -12.32
C ARG A 7 -1.17 0.39 -11.90
N SER A 8 -1.35 1.30 -12.86
CA SER A 8 -1.56 2.72 -12.56
C SER A 8 -2.79 2.97 -11.67
N ALA A 9 -3.83 2.14 -11.81
CA ALA A 9 -5.01 2.19 -10.96
C ALA A 9 -4.71 1.88 -9.48
N ASP A 10 -3.77 0.96 -9.22
CA ASP A 10 -3.38 0.57 -7.85
C ASP A 10 -2.63 1.72 -7.16
N ILE A 11 -1.78 2.44 -7.90
CA ILE A 11 -1.11 3.66 -7.39
C ILE A 11 -2.15 4.71 -7.02
N ASN A 12 -3.12 4.97 -7.90
CA ASN A 12 -4.17 5.96 -7.66
C ASN A 12 -5.06 5.58 -6.46
N LEU A 13 -5.32 4.28 -6.27
CA LEU A 13 -6.04 3.78 -5.10
C LEU A 13 -5.19 3.94 -3.82
N MET A 14 -3.93 3.52 -3.86
CA MET A 14 -3.02 3.61 -2.72
C MET A 14 -2.80 5.06 -2.28
N ALA A 15 -2.65 6.01 -3.22
CA ALA A 15 -2.51 7.42 -2.88
C ALA A 15 -3.73 7.97 -2.13
N ARG A 16 -4.96 7.56 -2.52
CA ARG A 16 -6.19 7.93 -1.80
C ARG A 16 -6.24 7.31 -0.40
N MET A 17 -5.83 6.05 -0.26
CA MET A 17 -5.74 5.37 1.04
C MET A 17 -4.70 6.03 1.96
N MET A 18 -3.50 6.32 1.47
CA MET A 18 -2.45 6.99 2.26
C MET A 18 -2.95 8.33 2.82
N ARG A 19 -3.66 9.12 2.01
CA ARG A 19 -4.25 10.39 2.48
C ARG A 19 -5.40 10.15 3.46
N ALA A 20 -6.30 9.22 3.18
CA ALA A 20 -7.43 8.92 4.06
C ALA A 20 -6.99 8.49 5.47
N GLU A 21 -5.91 7.70 5.57
CA GLU A 21 -5.44 7.14 6.84
C GLU A 21 -4.50 8.09 7.61
N ALA A 22 -3.75 8.95 6.92
CA ALA A 22 -2.62 9.65 7.53
C ALA A 22 -2.38 11.08 7.02
N GLU A 23 -3.38 11.76 6.44
CA GLU A 23 -3.24 13.16 6.01
C GLU A 23 -2.81 14.09 7.16
N GLY A 24 -3.37 13.90 8.36
CA GLY A 24 -3.02 14.68 9.55
C GLY A 24 -1.61 14.42 10.10
N GLU A 25 -1.03 13.26 9.79
CA GLU A 25 0.32 12.85 10.19
C GLU A 25 1.40 13.39 9.21
N GLY A 26 0.97 14.10 8.17
CA GLY A 26 1.85 14.67 7.15
C GLY A 26 2.50 13.63 6.23
N ARG A 27 3.50 14.09 5.46
CA ARG A 27 4.07 13.28 4.36
C ARG A 27 4.73 11.98 4.85
N LEU A 28 5.42 12.01 5.98
CA LEU A 28 6.12 10.84 6.51
C LEU A 28 5.13 9.78 6.98
N GLY A 29 4.06 10.17 7.69
CA GLY A 29 2.99 9.26 8.12
C GLY A 29 2.31 8.59 6.93
N MET A 30 1.96 9.37 5.90
CA MET A 30 1.41 8.82 4.65
C MET A 30 2.35 7.80 4.00
N LEU A 31 3.66 8.07 3.94
CA LEU A 31 4.64 7.12 3.41
C LEU A 31 4.74 5.83 4.23
N TYR A 32 4.59 5.91 5.56
CA TYR A 32 4.54 4.71 6.41
C TYR A 32 3.30 3.86 6.14
N VAL A 33 2.13 4.47 5.92
CA VAL A 33 0.93 3.76 5.48
C VAL A 33 1.19 3.03 4.16
N GLY A 34 1.77 3.71 3.17
CA GLY A 34 2.15 3.11 1.89
C GLY A 34 3.08 1.90 2.06
N ASN A 35 4.10 2.03 2.92
CA ASN A 35 5.02 0.94 3.25
C ASN A 35 4.28 -0.26 3.86
N VAL A 36 3.34 -0.03 4.78
CA VAL A 36 2.55 -1.11 5.38
C VAL A 36 1.71 -1.83 4.32
N ILE A 37 1.04 -1.10 3.42
CA ILE A 37 0.23 -1.70 2.35
C ILE A 37 1.09 -2.61 1.46
N VAL A 38 2.22 -2.11 0.97
CA VAL A 38 3.14 -2.89 0.12
C VAL A 38 3.71 -4.09 0.88
N ASN A 39 4.06 -3.92 2.16
CA ASN A 39 4.59 -5.00 2.97
C ASN A 39 3.58 -6.11 3.24
N ARG A 40 2.29 -5.80 3.39
CA ARG A 40 1.24 -6.83 3.53
C ARG A 40 1.14 -7.71 2.28
N LEU A 41 1.26 -7.11 1.09
CA LEU A 41 1.33 -7.83 -0.18
C LEU A 41 2.63 -8.65 -0.32
N ALA A 42 3.77 -8.03 0.01
CA ALA A 42 5.09 -8.67 -0.07
C ALA A 42 5.32 -9.77 1.00
N ALA A 43 4.60 -9.74 2.12
CA ALA A 43 4.63 -10.78 3.14
C ALA A 43 3.59 -11.89 2.91
N ASN A 44 2.66 -11.72 1.96
CA ASN A 44 1.54 -12.64 1.73
C ASN A 44 0.71 -12.86 3.02
N CYS A 45 0.32 -11.77 3.68
CA CYS A 45 -0.41 -11.79 4.94
C CYS A 45 -1.68 -12.66 4.86
N ILE A 46 -1.89 -13.49 5.88
CA ILE A 46 -2.97 -14.49 5.94
C ILE A 46 -4.39 -13.91 5.85
N ASP A 47 -4.55 -12.64 6.19
CA ASP A 47 -5.83 -11.94 6.14
C ASP A 47 -6.33 -11.73 4.70
N PHE A 48 -5.44 -11.80 3.72
CA PHE A 48 -5.75 -11.53 2.33
C PHE A 48 -5.56 -12.80 1.49
N LYS A 49 -6.58 -13.16 0.73
CA LYS A 49 -6.56 -14.30 -0.19
C LYS A 49 -6.18 -13.84 -1.59
N ASN A 50 -5.53 -14.72 -2.35
CA ASN A 50 -5.22 -14.53 -3.76
C ASN A 50 -4.40 -13.27 -4.08
N LEU A 51 -3.44 -12.93 -3.22
CA LEU A 51 -2.59 -11.76 -3.42
C LEU A 51 -1.59 -11.91 -4.58
N ARG A 52 -1.30 -13.14 -5.01
CA ARG A 52 -0.25 -13.46 -6.00
C ARG A 52 -0.66 -14.52 -7.03
N THR A 53 -1.90 -14.98 -6.96
CA THR A 53 -2.47 -15.98 -7.86
C THR A 53 -3.28 -15.32 -8.96
#